data_AF-A0A094J0R5-F1
#
_entry.id   AF-A0A094J0R5-F1
#
_cell.length_a   1.000
_cell.length_b   1.000
_cell.length_c   1.000
_cell.angle_alpha   90.00
_cell.angle_beta   90.00
_cell.angle_gamma   90.00
#
_symmetry.space_group_name_H-M   'P 1'
#
loop_
_entity.id
_entity.type
_entity.pdbx_description
1 polymer ?
#
loop_
_entity_poly.entity_id
_entity_poly.type
_entity_poly.pdbx_seq_one_letter_code
_entity_poly.pdbx_strand_id
1 'polypeptide(L)' 'MRDKNDIVCHCEQVTYGNILEVIDNGADTIEKIGDATMAGITCGVCIEELEEILEEELE' A
#
# COMPACT_ATOMS: atom_id res chain seq x y z
N MET A 1 -15.58 -3.56 0.83
CA MET A 1 -14.74 -3.64 -0.39
C MET A 1 -14.20 -2.24 -0.60
N ARG A 2 -12.89 -2.07 -0.41
CA ARG A 2 -12.19 -0.79 -0.64
C ARG A 2 -12.30 -0.41 -2.12
N ASP A 3 -12.44 0.87 -2.44
CA ASP A 3 -12.45 1.34 -3.83
C ASP A 3 -11.00 1.46 -4.33
N LYS A 4 -10.71 1.06 -5.57
CA LYS A 4 -9.35 1.14 -6.12
C LYS A 4 -8.81 2.58 -6.19
N ASN A 5 -9.69 3.58 -6.16
CA ASN A 5 -9.33 4.99 -6.18
C ASN A 5 -9.16 5.58 -4.78
N ASP A 6 -9.42 4.83 -3.71
CA ASP A 6 -9.22 5.31 -2.35
C ASP A 6 -7.73 5.60 -2.12
N ILE A 7 -7.41 6.81 -1.67
CA ILE A 7 -6.03 7.22 -1.38
C ILE A 7 -5.65 6.66 -0.02
N VAL A 8 -4.59 5.84 0.01
CA VAL A 8 -4.00 5.26 1.22
C VAL A 8 -2.81 6.10 1.69
N CYS A 9 -1.91 6.47 0.76
CA CYS A 9 -0.83 7.40 1.08
C CYS A 9 -1.11 8.80 0.52
N HIS A 10 -1.46 9.74 1.40
CA HIS A 10 -1.71 11.13 0.98
C HIS A 10 -0.46 11.90 0.55
N CYS A 11 0.73 11.54 1.06
CA CYS A 11 1.99 12.21 0.68
C CYS A 11 2.36 11.94 -0.78
N GLU A 12 2.28 10.67 -1.17
CA GLU A 12 2.71 10.19 -2.49
C GLU A 12 1.52 9.95 -3.45
N GLN A 13 0.29 10.25 -3.00
CA GLN A 13 -0.96 10.03 -3.74
C GLN A 13 -1.14 8.57 -4.20
N VAL A 14 -0.72 7.62 -3.36
CA VAL A 14 -0.83 6.18 -3.65
C VAL A 14 -2.22 5.71 -3.27
N THR A 15 -2.87 5.06 -4.23
CA THR A 15 -4.22 4.50 -4.06
C THR A 15 -4.18 3.03 -3.65
N TYR A 16 -5.30 2.52 -3.12
CA TYR A 16 -5.48 1.08 -2.89
C TYR A 16 -5.22 0.27 -4.17
N GLY A 17 -5.67 0.77 -5.34
CA GLY A 17 -5.38 0.12 -6.63
C GLY A 17 -3.89 0.00 -6.95
N ASN A 18 -3.07 1.00 -6.56
CA ASN A 18 -1.62 0.91 -6.73
C ASN A 18 -0.99 -0.12 -5.79
N ILE A 19 -1.51 -0.24 -4.56
CA ILE A 19 -1.04 -1.23 -3.58
C ILE A 19 -1.36 -2.64 -4.06
N LEU A 20 -2.56 -2.87 -4.58
CA LEU A 20 -2.94 -4.15 -5.19
C LEU A 20 -2.02 -4.53 -6.35
N GLU A 21 -1.71 -3.58 -7.24
CA GLU A 21 -0.81 -3.82 -8.37
C GLU A 21 0.58 -4.27 -7.92
N VAL A 22 1.14 -3.68 -6.85
CA VAL A 22 2.47 -4.10 -6.36
C VAL A 22 2.41 -5.44 -5.63
N ILE A 23 1.33 -5.74 -4.91
CA ILE A 23 1.11 -7.06 -4.29
C ILE A 23 0.98 -8.15 -5.37
N ASP A 24 0.20 -7.91 -6.42
CA ASP A 24 0.07 -8.80 -7.59
C ASP A 24 1.42 -9.06 -8.29
N ASN A 25 2.34 -8.08 -8.22
CA ASN A 25 3.70 -8.21 -8.73
C ASN A 25 4.70 -8.85 -7.74
N GLY A 26 4.22 -9.33 -6.59
CA GLY A 26 5.02 -10.10 -5.62
C GLY A 26 5.55 -9.29 -4.43
N ALA A 27 5.01 -8.09 -4.17
CA ALA A 27 5.25 -7.40 -2.91
C ALA A 27 4.49 -8.10 -1.77
N ASP A 28 5.23 -8.64 -0.81
CA ASP A 28 4.72 -9.36 0.36
C ASP A 28 5.14 -8.71 1.69
N THR A 29 5.71 -7.50 1.64
CA THR A 29 6.13 -6.71 2.79
C THR A 29 5.90 -5.23 2.58
N ILE A 30 5.72 -4.47 3.66
CA ILE A 30 5.63 -3.00 3.62
C ILE A 30 6.86 -2.37 2.99
N GLU A 31 8.04 -2.95 3.22
CA GLU A 31 9.29 -2.47 2.63
C GLU A 31 9.27 -2.59 1.10
N LYS A 32 8.81 -3.71 0.54
CA LYS A 32 8.65 -3.87 -0.92
C LYS A 32 7.58 -2.95 -1.50
N ILE A 33 6.48 -2.72 -0.79
CA ILE A 33 5.45 -1.76 -1.20
C ILE A 33 6.03 -0.34 -1.21
N GLY A 34 6.78 0.04 -0.17
CA GLY A 34 7.46 1.32 -0.05
C GLY A 34 8.51 1.53 -1.15
N ASP A 35 9.32 0.52 -1.45
CA ASP A 35 10.31 0.58 -2.53
C ASP A 35 9.67 0.80 -3.91
N ALA A 36 8.47 0.25 -4.14
CA ALA A 36 7.76 0.39 -5.41
C ALA A 36 6.91 1.67 -5.52
N THR A 37 6.36 2.18 -4.40
CA THR A 37 5.33 3.23 -4.41
C THR A 37 5.68 4.49 -3.60
N MET A 38 6.77 4.46 -2.83
CA MET A 38 7.13 5.46 -1.80
C MET A 38 6.15 5.58 -0.62
N ALA A 39 5.07 4.79 -0.59
CA ALA A 39 4.14 4.76 0.52
C ALA A 39 4.82 4.27 1.82
N GLY A 40 4.45 4.84 2.96
CA GLY A 40 5.03 4.50 4.26
C GLY A 40 6.40 5.13 4.56
N ILE A 41 7.05 5.79 3.59
CA ILE A 41 8.41 6.35 3.78
C ILE A 41 8.37 7.80 4.29
N THR A 42 7.57 8.67 3.68
CA THR A 42 7.65 10.12 3.90
C THR A 42 7.20 10.58 5.29
N CYS A 43 5.96 10.27 5.67
CA CYS A 43 5.40 10.65 6.98
C CYS A 43 5.08 9.43 7.87
N GLY A 44 5.04 8.23 7.30
CA GLY A 44 4.74 6.98 7.99
C GLY A 44 3.29 6.79 8.45
N VAL A 45 2.39 7.77 8.26
CA VAL A 45 1.01 7.71 8.79
C VAL A 45 0.19 6.57 8.18
N CYS A 46 0.44 6.21 6.92
CA CYS A 46 -0.28 5.15 6.24
C CYS A 46 0.27 3.74 6.50
N ILE A 47 1.33 3.58 7.32
CA ILE A 47 1.96 2.26 7.53
C ILE A 47 0.98 1.26 8.13
N GLU A 48 0.26 1.64 9.19
CA GLU A 48 -0.74 0.76 9.83
C GLU A 48 -1.82 0.31 8.83
N GLU A 49 -2.32 1.23 8.00
CA GLU A 49 -3.29 0.89 6.96
C GLU A 49 -2.69 -0.04 5.89
N LEU A 50 -1.44 0.19 5.47
CA LEU A 50 -0.74 -0.69 4.53
C LEU A 50 -0.57 -2.12 5.08
N GLU A 51 -0.31 -2.27 6.39
CA GLU A 51 -0.22 -3.57 7.05
C GLU A 51 -1.56 -4.30 7.01
N GLU A 52 -2.66 -3.62 7.33
CA GLU A 52 -4.02 -4.18 7.21
C GLU A 52 -4.33 -4.60 5.77
N ILE A 53 -3.99 -3.77 4.77
CA ILE A 53 -4.19 -4.11 3.35
C ILE A 53 -3.40 -5.37 2.99
N LEU A 54 -2.13 -5.42 3.39
CA LEU A 54 -1.25 -6.52 3.03
C LEU A 54 -1.70 -7.84 3.67
N GLU A 55 -2.15 -7.82 4.92
CA GLU A 55 -2.73 -8.98 5.60
C GLU A 55 -4.02 -9.46 4.91
N GLU A 56 -4.93 -8.53 4.55
CA GLU A 56 -6.19 -8.86 3.86
C GLU A 56 -5.98 -9.53 2.48
N GLU A 57 -4.94 -9.15 1.74
CA GLU A 57 -4.70 -9.65 0.37
C GLU A 57 -3.82 -10.93 0.32
N LEU A 58 -3.12 -11.28 1.41
CA LEU A 58 -2.24 -12.46 1.48
C LEU A 58 -2.83 -13.66 2.23
N GLU A 59 -4.01 -13.52 2.85
CA GLU A 59 -4.80 -14.65 3.41
C GLU A 59 -5.52 -15.47 2.32
#